data_AF-A0A852B463-F1
#
_entry.id   AF-A0A852B463-F1
#
_cell.length_a   1.000
_cell.length_b   1.000
_cell.length_c   1.000
_cell.angle_alpha   90.00
_cell.angle_beta   90.00
_cell.angle_gamma   90.00
#
_symmetry.space_group_name_H-M   'P 1'
#
loop_
_entity.id
_entity.type
_entity.pdbx_description
1 polymer ?
#
loop_
_entity_poly.entity_id
_entity_poly.type
_entity_poly.pdbx_seq_one_letter_code
_entity_poly.pdbx_strand_id
1 'polypeptide(L)'
;GGSVPVLFCFSVFARPASVPLGAGYELLIQKFLSLYGDQIDMHRKFVVQLFAEEWSQYIDLPKGFLVNERCKVRLVPLQIQITTLGNLTPSSTVFFCCDMQERFRPAIKYFGDIISVGQRLLQGARLLGIPVIVTEQYPKGLGSTVQEIDLTGAKLVLPKTKFSMVLPEVEAALAEIPGVRSIVLFGVE
;
A
#
# COMPACT_ATOMS: atom_id res chain seq x y z
N GLY A 1 35.31 23.78 -10.93
CA GLY A 1 34.73 22.93 -9.88
C GLY A 1 34.19 21.68 -10.53
N GLY A 2 34.58 20.49 -10.06
CA GLY A 2 34.11 19.23 -10.66
C GLY A 2 32.61 19.04 -10.48
N SER A 3 31.99 18.24 -11.34
CA SER A 3 30.63 17.74 -11.15
C SER A 3 30.68 16.23 -10.88
N VAL A 4 29.75 15.77 -10.07
CA VAL A 4 29.66 14.38 -9.61
C VAL A 4 28.35 13.79 -10.14
N PRO A 5 28.38 12.61 -10.80
CA PRO A 5 27.18 11.92 -11.23
C PRO A 5 26.38 11.42 -10.03
N VAL A 6 25.08 11.71 -10.01
CA VAL A 6 24.16 11.27 -8.96
C VAL A 6 22.91 10.68 -9.60
N LEU A 7 22.51 9.50 -9.16
CA LEU A 7 21.23 8.90 -9.55
C LEU A 7 20.16 9.36 -8.56
N PHE A 8 19.21 10.17 -9.04
CA PHE A 8 18.08 10.65 -8.24
C PHE A 8 16.90 9.69 -8.39
N CYS A 9 16.44 9.13 -7.29
CA CYS A 9 15.32 8.18 -7.25
C CYS A 9 14.12 8.79 -6.52
N PHE A 10 12.92 8.65 -7.09
CA PHE A 10 11.66 9.06 -6.46
C PHE A 10 10.57 8.05 -6.81
N SER A 11 9.97 7.42 -5.81
CA SER A 11 9.03 6.31 -6.02
C SER A 11 9.65 5.23 -6.92
N VAL A 12 9.01 4.88 -8.04
CA VAL A 12 9.50 3.94 -9.06
C VAL A 12 10.42 4.59 -10.11
N PHE A 13 10.61 5.91 -10.07
CA PHE A 13 11.39 6.63 -11.07
C PHE A 13 12.85 6.78 -10.64
N ALA A 14 13.76 6.75 -11.63
CA ALA A 14 15.17 7.06 -11.45
C ALA A 14 15.69 7.90 -12.62
N ARG A 15 16.37 9.01 -12.33
CA ARG A 15 16.94 9.91 -13.35
C ARG A 15 18.40 10.21 -13.01
N PRO A 16 19.36 9.90 -13.91
CA PRO A 16 20.75 10.32 -13.72
C PRO A 16 20.87 11.82 -13.94
N ALA A 17 21.62 12.48 -13.08
CA ALA A 17 22.00 13.88 -13.24
C ALA A 17 23.40 14.12 -12.64
N SER A 18 23.86 15.37 -12.67
CA SER A 18 25.11 15.77 -12.01
C SER A 18 24.86 16.94 -11.07
N VAL A 19 25.65 16.99 -9.99
CA VAL A 19 25.71 18.10 -9.04
C VAL A 19 27.17 18.55 -8.87
N PRO A 20 27.45 19.81 -8.50
CA PRO A 20 28.78 20.25 -8.12
C PRO A 20 29.41 19.37 -7.02
N LEU A 21 30.73 19.18 -7.10
CA LEU A 21 31.52 18.57 -6.03
C LEU A 21 31.33 19.37 -4.74
N GLY A 22 31.09 18.68 -3.62
CA GLY A 22 30.78 19.30 -2.35
C GLY A 22 29.32 19.76 -2.22
N ALA A 23 28.42 19.34 -3.11
CA ALA A 23 27.00 19.62 -2.97
C ALA A 23 26.44 19.02 -1.67
N GLY A 24 25.84 19.86 -0.86
CA GLY A 24 25.13 19.45 0.36
C GLY A 24 23.66 19.17 0.13
N TYR A 25 22.95 18.94 1.24
CA TYR A 25 21.51 18.61 1.27
C TYR A 25 20.62 19.58 0.47
N GLU A 26 20.82 20.89 0.62
CA GLU A 26 19.98 21.91 -0.02
C GLU A 26 19.99 21.80 -1.56
N LEU A 27 21.17 21.58 -2.14
CA LEU A 27 21.31 21.47 -3.59
C LEU A 27 20.72 20.16 -4.12
N LEU A 28 20.82 19.08 -3.34
CA LEU A 28 20.15 17.83 -3.67
C LEU A 28 18.63 18.00 -3.71
N ILE A 29 18.04 18.71 -2.74
CA ILE A 29 16.60 19.03 -2.73
C ILE A 29 16.22 19.88 -3.95
N GLN A 30 16.96 20.95 -4.24
CA GLN A 30 16.71 21.78 -5.42
C GLN A 30 16.75 20.95 -6.71
N LYS A 31 17.71 20.00 -6.80
CA LYS A 31 17.80 19.11 -7.95
C LYS A 31 16.63 18.13 -8.03
N PHE A 32 16.17 17.59 -6.90
CA PHE A 32 14.96 16.77 -6.85
C PHE A 32 13.73 17.54 -7.32
N LEU A 33 13.52 18.77 -6.86
CA LEU A 33 12.41 19.62 -7.28
C LEU A 33 12.50 19.98 -8.77
N SER A 34 13.70 20.24 -9.29
CA SER A 34 13.89 20.47 -10.72
C SER A 34 13.59 19.24 -11.58
N LEU A 35 13.85 18.04 -11.07
CA LEU A 35 13.63 16.79 -11.82
C LEU A 35 12.19 16.28 -11.69
N TYR A 36 11.57 16.42 -10.52
CA TYR A 36 10.32 15.76 -10.17
C TYR A 36 9.27 16.71 -9.58
N GLY A 37 9.45 18.03 -9.66
CA GLY A 37 8.57 19.02 -9.03
C GLY A 37 7.09 18.82 -9.32
N ASP A 38 6.73 18.53 -10.58
CA ASP A 38 5.34 18.25 -10.98
C ASP A 38 4.74 16.99 -10.34
N GLN A 39 5.60 16.09 -9.83
CA GLN A 39 5.23 14.82 -9.20
C GLN A 39 5.38 14.87 -7.67
N ILE A 40 5.99 15.93 -7.13
CA ILE A 40 6.25 16.12 -5.70
C ILE A 40 5.19 17.08 -5.16
N ASP A 41 4.39 16.59 -4.21
CA ASP A 41 3.50 17.43 -3.42
C ASP A 41 4.33 18.33 -2.49
N MET A 42 4.49 19.61 -2.86
CA MET A 42 5.30 20.60 -2.14
C MET A 42 4.84 20.89 -0.71
N HIS A 43 3.62 20.48 -0.34
CA HIS A 43 3.11 20.62 1.03
C HIS A 43 3.62 19.53 1.97
N ARG A 44 4.27 18.48 1.45
CA ARG A 44 4.78 17.37 2.26
C ARG A 44 6.21 17.63 2.74
N LYS A 45 6.52 17.13 3.94
CA LYS A 45 7.90 17.06 4.43
C LYS A 45 8.59 15.86 3.79
N PHE A 46 9.83 16.03 3.33
CA PHE A 46 10.64 14.96 2.72
C PHE A 46 12.02 14.87 3.39
N VAL A 47 12.62 13.68 3.31
CA VAL A 47 14.07 13.50 3.54
C VAL A 47 14.72 12.88 2.32
N VAL A 48 16.02 13.13 2.20
CA VAL A 48 16.87 12.48 1.22
C VAL A 48 17.63 11.37 1.93
N GLN A 49 17.67 10.21 1.31
CA GLN A 49 18.43 9.06 1.77
C GLN A 49 19.49 8.68 0.75
N LEU A 50 20.64 8.23 1.23
CA LEU A 50 21.76 7.75 0.42
C LEU A 50 21.70 6.22 0.36
N PHE A 51 22.01 5.65 -0.79
CA PHE A 51 22.23 4.21 -0.88
C PHE A 51 23.63 3.85 -0.38
N ALA A 52 23.68 3.08 0.70
CA ALA A 52 24.90 2.49 1.24
C ALA A 52 25.13 1.12 0.59
N GLU A 53 26.24 0.97 -0.14
CA GLU A 53 26.56 -0.29 -0.82
C GLU A 53 26.88 -1.41 0.18
N GLU A 54 27.54 -1.05 1.29
CA GLU A 54 27.95 -1.98 2.34
C GLU A 54 26.77 -2.63 3.06
N TRP A 55 25.63 -1.93 3.17
CA TRP A 55 24.38 -2.43 3.74
C TRP A 55 23.37 -2.88 2.68
N SER A 56 23.65 -2.62 1.39
CA SER A 56 22.71 -2.78 0.29
C SER A 56 21.34 -2.13 0.56
N GLN A 57 21.33 -0.99 1.27
CA GLN A 57 20.12 -0.34 1.77
C GLN A 57 20.22 1.18 1.68
N TYR A 58 19.08 1.86 1.64
CA TYR A 58 19.02 3.31 1.78
C TYR A 58 19.07 3.72 3.25
N ILE A 59 20.02 4.60 3.58
CA ILE A 59 20.24 5.16 4.91
C ILE A 59 19.96 6.67 4.90
N ASP A 60 19.69 7.23 6.07
CA ASP A 60 19.58 8.68 6.22
C ASP A 60 20.91 9.34 5.89
N LEU A 61 20.84 10.53 5.28
CA LEU A 61 22.05 11.29 4.98
C LEU A 61 22.81 11.62 6.28
N PRO A 62 24.10 11.25 6.38
CA PRO A 62 24.91 11.62 7.54
C PRO A 62 24.93 13.13 7.77
N LYS A 63 25.07 13.56 9.03
CA LYS A 63 25.18 14.98 9.36
C LYS A 63 26.39 15.58 8.65
N GLY A 64 26.17 16.65 7.87
CA GLY A 64 27.22 17.29 7.09
C GLY A 64 27.62 16.53 5.82
N PHE A 65 26.77 15.60 5.34
CA PHE A 65 27.01 14.91 4.08
C PHE A 65 27.25 15.88 2.91
N LEU A 66 28.29 15.60 2.14
CA LEU A 66 28.68 16.29 0.92
C LEU A 66 28.88 15.29 -0.21
N VAL A 67 28.39 15.61 -1.40
CA VAL A 67 28.59 14.79 -2.59
C VAL A 67 30.02 14.96 -3.09
N ASN A 68 30.86 13.97 -2.81
CA ASN A 68 32.26 13.94 -3.26
C ASN A 68 32.52 12.89 -4.35
N GLU A 69 31.67 11.88 -4.42
CA GLU A 69 31.79 10.76 -5.35
C GLU A 69 30.43 10.32 -5.88
N ARG A 70 30.44 9.48 -6.93
CA ARG A 70 29.22 9.00 -7.57
C ARG A 70 28.35 8.31 -6.52
N CYS A 71 27.10 8.74 -6.41
CA CYS A 71 26.17 8.17 -5.44
C CYS A 71 24.76 8.04 -5.98
N LYS A 72 23.94 7.27 -5.27
CA LYS A 72 22.51 7.12 -5.52
C LYS A 72 21.75 7.68 -4.32
N VAL A 73 20.86 8.63 -4.57
CA VAL A 73 20.03 9.23 -3.53
C VAL A 73 18.56 9.04 -3.85
N ARG A 74 17.72 8.92 -2.82
CA ARG A 74 16.27 8.89 -3.00
C ARG A 74 15.59 9.95 -2.16
N LEU A 75 14.52 10.53 -2.69
CA LEU A 75 13.62 11.39 -1.92
C LEU A 75 12.49 10.54 -1.35
N VAL A 76 12.30 10.59 -0.04
CA VAL A 76 11.21 9.89 0.65
C VAL A 76 10.37 10.87 1.46
N PRO A 77 9.03 10.77 1.42
CA PRO A 77 8.17 11.59 2.28
C PRO A 77 8.39 11.20 3.76
N LEU A 78 8.59 12.21 4.61
CA LEU A 78 8.75 12.06 6.07
C LEU A 78 7.47 11.57 6.76
N GLN A 79 6.32 11.77 6.12
CA GLN A 79 5.08 11.13 6.53
C GLN A 79 4.93 9.83 5.72
N ILE A 80 5.32 8.71 6.34
CA ILE A 80 4.46 7.53 6.22
C ILE A 80 3.14 8.03 6.82
N GLN A 81 2.11 8.22 6.01
CA GLN A 81 0.78 8.36 6.58
C GLN A 81 0.49 7.02 7.28
N ILE A 82 0.78 6.96 8.58
CA ILE A 82 -0.21 6.36 9.46
C ILE A 82 -1.38 7.33 9.29
N THR A 83 -2.32 6.96 8.42
CA THR A 83 -3.65 7.56 8.43
C THR A 83 -4.08 7.49 9.89
N THR A 84 -4.13 8.64 10.58
CA THR A 84 -4.93 8.72 11.81
C THR A 84 -6.25 8.12 11.43
N LEU A 85 -6.70 7.06 12.12
CA LEU A 85 -7.95 6.38 11.83
C LEU A 85 -9.07 7.43 12.00
N GLY A 86 -9.33 8.18 10.94
CA GLY A 86 -10.41 9.12 10.87
C GLY A 86 -11.72 8.33 10.87
N ASN A 87 -12.83 9.03 11.03
CA ASN A 87 -14.12 8.37 10.92
C ASN A 87 -14.23 7.69 9.55
N LEU A 88 -14.55 6.40 9.55
CA LEU A 88 -14.87 5.67 8.32
C LEU A 88 -16.11 6.31 7.70
N THR A 89 -15.99 6.79 6.46
CA THR A 89 -17.15 7.27 5.70
C THR A 89 -17.61 6.16 4.74
N PRO A 90 -18.91 5.84 4.70
CA PRO A 90 -19.41 4.79 3.81
C PRO A 90 -19.00 4.97 2.34
N SER A 91 -18.99 6.21 1.84
CA SER A 91 -18.65 6.54 0.45
C SER A 91 -17.18 6.35 0.07
N SER A 92 -16.27 6.22 1.04
CA SER A 92 -14.82 6.02 0.80
C SER A 92 -14.28 4.72 1.38
N THR A 93 -15.17 3.82 1.80
CA THR A 93 -14.83 2.56 2.46
C THR A 93 -15.22 1.38 1.57
N VAL A 94 -14.42 0.31 1.60
CA VAL A 94 -14.74 -1.00 0.99
C VAL A 94 -14.49 -2.09 2.02
N PHE A 95 -15.34 -3.11 2.04
CA PHE A 95 -15.18 -4.26 2.93
C PHE A 95 -14.52 -5.40 2.18
N PHE A 96 -13.50 -5.99 2.77
CA PHE A 96 -12.79 -7.15 2.23
C PHE A 96 -13.09 -8.36 3.12
N CYS A 97 -13.74 -9.37 2.53
CA CYS A 97 -13.99 -10.67 3.15
C CYS A 97 -12.96 -11.68 2.61
N CYS A 98 -11.92 -11.95 3.40
CA CYS A 98 -10.80 -12.79 3.02
C CYS A 98 -11.09 -14.25 3.35
N ASP A 99 -11.26 -15.08 2.32
CA ASP A 99 -11.04 -16.53 2.37
C ASP A 99 -11.82 -17.28 3.47
N MET A 100 -13.04 -16.84 3.78
CA MET A 100 -13.92 -17.44 4.80
C MET A 100 -14.51 -18.78 4.36
N GLN A 101 -13.68 -19.81 4.17
CA GLN A 101 -14.03 -21.04 3.45
C GLN A 101 -14.26 -22.26 4.36
N GLU A 102 -15.04 -23.22 3.87
CA GLU A 102 -15.49 -24.42 4.62
C GLU A 102 -14.35 -25.25 5.22
N ARG A 103 -13.24 -25.44 4.51
CA ARG A 103 -12.12 -26.29 4.99
C ARG A 103 -11.31 -25.64 6.12
N PHE A 104 -11.53 -24.37 6.42
CA PHE A 104 -10.86 -23.70 7.54
C PHE A 104 -11.52 -23.96 8.89
N ARG A 105 -12.79 -24.41 8.92
CA ARG A 105 -13.52 -24.73 10.17
C ARG A 105 -12.71 -25.55 11.19
N PRO A 106 -12.06 -26.68 10.82
CA PRO A 106 -11.30 -27.47 11.77
C PRO A 106 -9.91 -26.91 12.09
N ALA A 107 -9.36 -26.06 11.22
CA ALA A 107 -7.97 -25.59 11.31
C ALA A 107 -7.85 -24.27 12.08
N ILE A 108 -8.87 -23.41 12.01
CA ILE A 108 -8.87 -22.08 12.63
C ILE A 108 -9.58 -22.13 13.98
N LYS A 109 -8.85 -21.76 15.04
CA LYS A 109 -9.42 -21.60 16.37
C LYS A 109 -10.46 -20.47 16.37
N TYR A 110 -11.59 -20.68 17.04
CA TYR A 110 -12.69 -19.70 17.13
C TYR A 110 -13.36 -19.36 15.78
N PHE A 111 -13.29 -20.25 14.79
CA PHE A 111 -13.87 -19.98 13.47
C PHE A 111 -15.36 -19.62 13.51
N GLY A 112 -16.15 -20.21 14.41
CA GLY A 112 -17.56 -19.84 14.62
C GLY A 112 -17.75 -18.39 15.11
N ASP A 113 -16.87 -17.91 15.98
CA ASP A 113 -16.88 -16.51 16.43
C ASP A 113 -16.48 -15.56 15.31
N ILE A 114 -15.50 -15.95 14.47
CA ILE A 114 -15.06 -15.20 13.29
C ILE A 114 -16.20 -15.09 12.27
N ILE A 115 -16.92 -16.19 12.00
CA ILE A 115 -18.14 -16.17 11.18
C ILE A 115 -19.14 -15.16 11.74
N SER A 116 -19.40 -15.21 13.05
CA SER A 116 -20.36 -14.33 13.72
C SER A 116 -19.95 -12.84 13.65
N VAL A 117 -18.65 -12.54 13.65
CA VAL A 117 -18.15 -11.18 13.39
C VAL A 117 -18.31 -10.81 11.92
N GLY A 118 -17.94 -11.71 10.99
CA GLY A 118 -18.08 -11.50 9.55
C GLY A 118 -19.52 -11.20 9.13
N GLN A 119 -20.50 -11.94 9.67
CA GLN A 119 -21.92 -11.69 9.45
C GLN A 119 -22.35 -10.29 9.88
N ARG A 120 -21.92 -9.84 11.08
CA ARG A 120 -22.22 -8.48 11.58
C ARG A 120 -21.60 -7.40 10.70
N LEU A 121 -20.37 -7.62 10.23
CA LEU A 121 -19.69 -6.69 9.32
C LEU A 121 -20.40 -6.60 7.96
N LEU A 122 -20.78 -7.74 7.37
CA LEU A 122 -21.53 -7.78 6.12
C LEU A 122 -22.92 -7.13 6.24
N GLN A 123 -23.62 -7.38 7.35
CA GLN A 123 -24.89 -6.71 7.63
C GLN A 123 -24.71 -5.20 7.73
N GLY A 124 -23.68 -4.73 8.44
CA GLY A 124 -23.35 -3.31 8.54
C GLY A 124 -23.02 -2.69 7.17
N ALA A 125 -22.21 -3.38 6.36
CA ALA A 125 -21.87 -2.95 5.01
C ALA A 125 -23.12 -2.80 4.14
N ARG A 126 -24.02 -3.79 4.16
CA ARG A 126 -25.29 -3.76 3.41
C ARG A 126 -26.18 -2.60 3.84
N LEU A 127 -26.35 -2.39 5.15
CA LEU A 127 -27.18 -1.29 5.68
C LEU A 127 -26.62 0.09 5.32
N LEU A 128 -25.30 0.23 5.24
CA LEU A 128 -24.62 1.48 4.91
C LEU A 128 -24.35 1.66 3.40
N GLY A 129 -24.74 0.69 2.57
CA GLY A 129 -24.48 0.71 1.12
C GLY A 129 -22.99 0.63 0.76
N ILE A 130 -22.17 0.02 1.63
CA ILE A 130 -20.72 -0.11 1.44
C ILE A 130 -20.44 -1.36 0.60
N PRO A 131 -19.64 -1.25 -0.49
CA PRO A 131 -19.32 -2.39 -1.34
C PRO A 131 -18.45 -3.42 -0.61
N VAL A 132 -18.71 -4.70 -0.90
CA VAL A 132 -17.96 -5.84 -0.35
C VAL A 132 -17.25 -6.58 -1.48
N ILE A 133 -15.96 -6.85 -1.30
CA ILE A 133 -15.15 -7.73 -2.15
C ILE A 133 -14.81 -8.98 -1.34
N VAL A 134 -15.02 -10.15 -1.94
CA VAL A 134 -14.83 -11.46 -1.33
C VAL A 134 -13.79 -12.22 -2.15
N THR A 135 -12.86 -12.89 -1.49
CA THR A 135 -11.94 -13.83 -2.16
C THR A 135 -12.08 -15.23 -1.61
N GLU A 136 -11.73 -16.20 -2.45
CA GLU A 136 -11.62 -17.61 -2.07
C GLU A 136 -10.25 -18.13 -2.48
N GLN A 137 -9.43 -18.55 -1.51
CA GLN A 137 -8.15 -19.19 -1.76
C GLN A 137 -8.37 -20.64 -2.23
N TYR A 138 -7.91 -20.98 -3.43
CA TYR A 138 -7.97 -22.33 -3.99
C TYR A 138 -9.28 -23.11 -3.65
N PRO A 139 -10.47 -22.61 -4.04
CA PRO A 139 -11.74 -23.18 -3.58
C PRO A 139 -11.96 -24.64 -3.97
N LYS A 140 -11.26 -25.12 -5.01
CA LYS A 140 -11.23 -26.55 -5.37
C LYS A 140 -10.71 -27.45 -4.23
N GLY A 141 -9.73 -26.97 -3.46
CA GLY A 141 -9.17 -27.70 -2.31
C GLY A 141 -9.69 -27.24 -0.96
N LEU A 142 -9.94 -25.94 -0.81
CA LEU A 142 -10.36 -25.33 0.47
C LEU A 142 -11.89 -25.16 0.60
N GLY A 143 -12.65 -25.53 -0.43
CA GLY A 143 -14.10 -25.33 -0.46
C GLY A 143 -14.47 -23.88 -0.78
N SER A 144 -15.76 -23.65 -0.98
CA SER A 144 -16.30 -22.29 -1.14
C SER A 144 -16.38 -21.56 0.20
N THR A 145 -16.70 -20.28 0.13
CA THR A 145 -17.07 -19.45 1.27
C THR A 145 -18.20 -20.12 2.05
N VAL A 146 -18.12 -20.07 3.38
CA VAL A 146 -19.08 -20.73 4.27
C VAL A 146 -20.49 -20.18 4.10
N GLN A 147 -21.49 -21.07 4.19
CA GLN A 147 -22.89 -20.72 3.91
C GLN A 147 -23.47 -19.65 4.84
N GLU A 148 -22.92 -19.51 6.05
CA GLU A 148 -23.31 -18.48 7.02
C GLU A 148 -22.94 -17.07 6.57
N ILE A 149 -21.96 -16.93 5.68
CA ILE A 149 -21.52 -15.65 5.12
C ILE A 149 -22.38 -15.35 3.89
N ASP A 150 -23.38 -14.48 4.05
CA ASP A 150 -24.28 -14.07 2.96
C ASP A 150 -23.53 -13.22 1.91
N LEU A 151 -23.30 -13.82 0.75
CA LEU A 151 -22.65 -13.16 -0.39
C LEU A 151 -23.62 -12.33 -1.25
N THR A 152 -24.90 -12.27 -0.88
CA THR A 152 -25.90 -11.50 -1.62
C THR A 152 -25.53 -10.02 -1.62
N GLY A 153 -25.30 -9.46 -2.81
CA GLY A 153 -24.92 -8.06 -2.98
C GLY A 153 -23.41 -7.78 -2.83
N ALA A 154 -22.58 -8.82 -2.73
CA ALA A 154 -21.13 -8.65 -2.91
C ALA A 154 -20.85 -8.04 -4.29
N LYS A 155 -19.95 -7.05 -4.34
CA LYS A 155 -19.53 -6.42 -5.61
C LYS A 155 -18.70 -7.38 -6.45
N LEU A 156 -17.89 -8.21 -5.80
CA LEU A 156 -17.01 -9.18 -6.44
C LEU A 156 -16.79 -10.38 -5.51
N VAL A 157 -16.82 -11.59 -6.09
CA VAL A 157 -16.38 -12.83 -5.44
C VAL A 157 -15.34 -13.47 -6.36
N LEU A 158 -14.10 -13.59 -5.90
CA LEU A 158 -12.97 -13.93 -6.77
C LEU A 158 -12.16 -15.13 -6.24
N PRO A 159 -12.07 -16.25 -6.99
CA PRO A 159 -11.15 -17.32 -6.66
C PRO A 159 -9.70 -16.91 -6.95
N LYS A 160 -8.77 -17.26 -6.06
CA LYS A 160 -7.35 -16.92 -6.18
C LYS A 160 -6.42 -18.05 -5.73
N THR A 161 -5.15 -17.94 -6.12
CA THR A 161 -4.05 -18.78 -5.60
C THR A 161 -2.95 -17.96 -4.93
N LYS A 162 -2.87 -16.65 -5.20
CA LYS A 162 -1.98 -15.74 -4.46
C LYS A 162 -2.56 -15.47 -3.08
N PHE A 163 -1.70 -15.33 -2.08
CA PHE A 163 -2.15 -15.03 -0.72
C PHE A 163 -2.87 -13.68 -0.62
N SER A 164 -2.32 -12.63 -1.25
CA SER A 164 -2.96 -11.31 -1.27
C SER A 164 -4.33 -11.33 -1.95
N MET A 165 -5.30 -10.62 -1.37
CA MET A 165 -6.58 -10.30 -2.02
C MET A 165 -6.41 -9.31 -3.18
N VAL A 166 -5.32 -8.52 -3.20
CA VAL A 166 -5.10 -7.50 -4.23
C VAL A 166 -4.61 -8.17 -5.51
N LEU A 167 -5.58 -8.44 -6.39
CA LEU A 167 -5.42 -8.96 -7.75
C LEU A 167 -5.87 -7.90 -8.76
N PRO A 168 -5.49 -8.01 -10.04
CA PRO A 168 -5.89 -7.05 -11.08
C PRO A 168 -7.41 -6.79 -11.13
N GLU A 169 -8.22 -7.81 -10.91
CA GLU A 169 -9.69 -7.71 -10.87
C GLU A 169 -10.17 -6.93 -9.64
N VAL A 170 -9.49 -7.09 -8.50
CA VAL A 170 -9.78 -6.32 -7.27
C VAL A 170 -9.31 -4.88 -7.44
N GLU A 171 -8.15 -4.62 -8.05
CA GLU A 171 -7.68 -3.27 -8.38
C GLU A 171 -8.65 -2.56 -9.32
N ALA A 172 -9.14 -3.25 -10.35
CA ALA A 172 -10.15 -2.70 -11.26
C ALA A 172 -11.46 -2.38 -10.51
N ALA A 173 -11.94 -3.30 -9.67
CA ALA A 173 -13.14 -3.07 -8.86
C ALA A 173 -13.00 -1.90 -7.88
N LEU A 174 -11.81 -1.68 -7.32
CA LEU A 174 -11.51 -0.52 -6.48
C LEU A 174 -11.45 0.79 -7.29
N ALA A 175 -10.91 0.75 -8.51
CA ALA A 175 -10.80 1.93 -9.38
C ALA A 175 -12.18 2.49 -9.80
N GLU A 176 -13.20 1.64 -9.86
CA GLU A 176 -14.59 2.03 -10.12
C GLU A 176 -15.26 2.78 -8.96
N ILE A 177 -14.67 2.76 -7.75
CA ILE A 177 -15.25 3.38 -6.56
C ILE A 177 -14.51 4.70 -6.32
N PRO A 178 -15.14 5.86 -6.58
CA PRO A 178 -14.47 7.14 -6.49
C PRO A 178 -14.01 7.44 -5.06
N GLY A 179 -12.71 7.70 -4.88
CA GLY A 179 -12.19 8.20 -3.62
C GLY A 179 -12.12 7.17 -2.49
N VAL A 180 -12.02 5.87 -2.79
CA VAL A 180 -11.69 4.85 -1.79
C VAL A 180 -10.42 5.23 -1.03
N ARG A 181 -10.52 5.24 0.30
CA ARG A 181 -9.44 5.58 1.22
C ARG A 181 -9.26 4.55 2.32
N SER A 182 -10.28 3.74 2.58
CA SER A 182 -10.31 2.81 3.71
C SER A 182 -10.77 1.43 3.27
N ILE A 183 -10.07 0.40 3.75
CA ILE A 183 -10.50 -0.99 3.62
C ILE A 183 -10.78 -1.53 5.01
N VAL A 184 -11.98 -2.07 5.22
CA VAL A 184 -12.29 -2.88 6.41
C VAL A 184 -12.04 -4.33 6.03
N LEU A 185 -10.94 -4.90 6.52
CA LEU A 185 -10.52 -6.27 6.24
C LEU A 185 -10.96 -7.21 7.37
N PHE A 186 -11.59 -8.32 7.01
CA PHE A 186 -11.92 -9.42 7.91
C PHE A 186 -11.85 -10.74 7.16
N GLY A 187 -11.64 -11.84 7.88
CA GLY A 187 -11.48 -13.15 7.26
C GLY A 187 -10.41 -13.99 7.96
N VAL A 188 -9.89 -14.96 7.22
CA VAL A 188 -8.83 -15.87 7.68
C VAL A 188 -7.70 -15.96 6.64
N GLU A 189 -6.56 -16.52 7.07
CA GLU A 189 -5.32 -16.70 6.29
C GLU A 189 -5.45 -17.70 5.14
#